data_AF-A0A3N5HX96-F1
#
_entry.id   AF-A0A3N5HX96-F1
#
_cell.length_a   1.000
_cell.length_b   1.000
_cell.length_c   1.000
_cell.angle_alpha   90.00
_cell.angle_beta   90.00
_cell.angle_gamma   90.00
#
_symmetry.space_group_name_H-M   'P 1'
#
loop_
_entity.id
_entity.type
_entity.pdbx_description
1 polymer ?
#
loop_
_entity_poly.entity_id
_entity_poly.type
_entity_poly.pdbx_seq_one_letter_code
_entity_poly.pdbx_strand_id
1 'polypeptide(L)' 'MELGADAVLMNTAIAGAKDPIAMAEAMKYAVYAGRLAYKAGRIPRKLYATASSPIEGML' A
#
# COMPACT_ATOMS: atom_id res chain seq x y z
N MET A 1 5.18 -4.78 -3.63
CA MET A 1 4.91 -4.98 -5.08
C MET A 1 4.91 -3.68 -5.87
N GLU A 2 4.37 -2.60 -5.32
CA GLU A 2 4.31 -1.28 -6.00
C GLU A 2 5.66 -0.69 -6.45
N LEU A 3 6.77 -1.12 -5.86
CA LEU A 3 8.12 -0.72 -6.27
C LEU A 3 8.67 -1.55 -7.45
N GLY A 4 7.91 -2.50 -7.98
CA GLY A 4 8.30 -3.33 -9.13
C GLY A 4 8.86 -4.71 -8.79
N ALA A 5 8.85 -5.13 -7.52
CA ALA A 5 9.23 -6.50 -7.15
C ALA A 5 8.34 -7.54 -7.87
N ASP A 6 8.95 -8.64 -8.32
CA ASP A 6 8.25 -9.73 -9.01
C ASP A 6 7.53 -10.69 -8.06
N ALA A 7 8.09 -10.92 -6.88
CA ALA A 7 7.52 -11.74 -5.83
C ALA A 7 7.96 -11.26 -4.43
N VAL A 8 7.30 -11.78 -3.39
CA VAL A 8 7.69 -11.59 -1.99
C VAL A 8 7.71 -12.96 -1.31
N LEU A 9 8.76 -13.23 -0.56
CA LEU A 9 8.88 -14.40 0.30
C LEU A 9 8.82 -13.97 1.77
N MET A 10 7.98 -14.62 2.57
CA MET A 10 7.83 -14.33 4.00
C MET A 10 7.44 -15.57 4.79
N ASN A 11 7.79 -15.58 6.08
CA ASN A 11 7.41 -16.66 7.00
C ASN A 11 6.92 -16.10 8.35
N THR A 12 7.80 -15.47 9.14
CA THR A 12 7.50 -15.03 10.52
C THR A 12 6.28 -14.11 10.63
N ALA A 13 6.04 -13.27 9.63
CA ALA A 13 4.86 -12.40 9.59
C ALA A 13 3.54 -13.17 9.58
N ILE A 14 3.49 -14.34 8.93
CA ILE A 14 2.31 -15.21 8.89
C ILE A 14 2.33 -16.14 10.11
N ALA A 15 3.43 -16.86 10.33
CA ALA A 15 3.54 -17.86 11.39
C ALA A 15 3.42 -17.29 12.81
N GLY A 16 3.87 -16.05 13.01
CA GLY A 16 3.80 -15.35 14.30
C GLY A 16 2.54 -14.51 14.52
N ALA A 17 1.59 -14.51 13.57
CA ALA A 17 0.35 -13.77 13.72
C ALA A 17 -0.58 -14.44 14.74
N LYS A 18 -1.43 -13.63 15.40
CA LYS A 18 -2.48 -14.15 16.29
C LYS A 18 -3.45 -15.08 15.57
N ASP A 19 -3.75 -14.78 14.30
CA ASP A 19 -4.49 -15.63 13.37
C ASP A 19 -3.68 -15.81 12.08
N PRO A 20 -2.90 -16.89 11.95
CA PRO A 20 -2.04 -17.13 10.79
C PRO A 20 -2.82 -17.32 9.49
N ILE A 21 -4.04 -17.87 9.53
CA ILE A 21 -4.82 -18.14 8.33
C ILE A 21 -5.37 -16.83 7.77
N ALA A 22 -5.96 -15.99 8.64
CA ALA A 22 -6.40 -14.66 8.25
C ALA A 22 -5.22 -13.80 7.75
N MET A 23 -4.04 -13.91 8.39
CA MET A 23 -2.84 -13.19 7.93
C MET A 23 -2.35 -13.66 6.57
N ALA A 24 -2.37 -14.98 6.30
CA ALA A 24 -2.00 -15.50 4.99
C ALA A 24 -2.94 -14.96 3.90
N GLU A 25 -4.24 -14.90 4.16
CA GLU A 25 -5.21 -14.31 3.25
C GLU A 25 -4.99 -12.80 3.05
N ALA A 26 -4.72 -12.06 4.12
CA ALA A 26 -4.39 -10.64 4.05
C ALA A 26 -3.14 -10.39 3.19
N MET A 27 -2.07 -11.16 3.38
CA MET A 27 -0.85 -11.02 2.60
C MET A 27 -1.05 -11.39 1.12
N LYS A 28 -1.89 -12.39 0.83
CA LYS A 28 -2.31 -12.71 -0.54
C LYS A 28 -2.93 -11.48 -1.21
N TYR A 29 -3.94 -10.86 -0.59
CA TYR A 29 -4.58 -9.67 -1.17
C TYR A 29 -3.63 -8.48 -1.27
N ALA A 30 -2.77 -8.26 -0.27
CA ALA A 30 -1.78 -7.18 -0.31
C ALA A 30 -0.81 -7.29 -1.49
N VAL A 31 -0.32 -8.51 -1.78
CA VAL A 31 0.55 -8.77 -2.94
C VAL A 31 -0.20 -8.52 -4.24
N TYR A 32 -1.43 -9.01 -4.39
CA TYR A 32 -2.26 -8.78 -5.58
C TYR A 32 -2.53 -7.29 -5.80
N ALA A 33 -3.01 -6.59 -4.76
CA ALA A 33 -3.31 -5.17 -4.81
C ALA A 33 -2.07 -4.36 -5.21
N GLY A 34 -0.92 -4.61 -4.57
CA GLY A 34 0.31 -3.89 -4.88
C GLY A 34 0.83 -4.18 -6.29
N ARG A 35 0.63 -5.39 -6.84
CA ARG A 35 1.05 -5.70 -8.23
C ARG A 35 0.13 -5.05 -9.25
N LEU A 36 -1.17 -5.00 -8.96
CA LEU A 36 -2.13 -4.25 -9.77
C LEU A 36 -1.80 -2.76 -9.75
N ALA A 37 -1.53 -2.18 -8.58
CA ALA A 37 -1.14 -0.77 -8.45
C ALA A 37 0.15 -0.42 -9.22
N TYR A 38 1.16 -1.32 -9.20
CA TYR A 38 2.35 -1.16 -10.03
C TYR A 38 2.03 -1.11 -11.53
N LYS A 39 1.21 -2.06 -12.00
CA LYS A 39 0.82 -2.15 -13.42
C LYS A 39 -0.09 -1.00 -13.86
N ALA A 40 -0.94 -0.51 -12.97
CA ALA A 40 -1.89 0.56 -13.27
C ALA A 40 -1.23 1.95 -13.40
N GLY A 41 -0.03 2.13 -12.85
CA GLY A 41 0.64 3.43 -12.84
C GLY A 41 0.02 4.39 -11.82
N ARG A 42 0.52 4.35 -10.58
CA ARG A 42 0.05 5.24 -9.50
C ARG A 42 0.24 6.72 -9.84
N ILE A 43 -0.61 7.57 -9.25
CA ILE A 43 -0.51 9.02 -9.39
C ILE A 43 0.89 9.53 -9.01
N PRO A 44 1.44 10.53 -9.74
CA PRO A 44 2.72 11.12 -9.38
C PRO A 44 2.60 11.90 -8.07
N ARG A 45 3.68 11.91 -7.28
CA ARG A 45 3.75 12.75 -6.09
C ARG A 45 3.83 14.22 -6.51
N LYS A 46 2.94 15.07 -5.99
CA LYS A 46 3.08 16.52 -6.11
C LYS A 46 4.23 16.98 -5.21
N LEU A 47 5.16 17.77 -5.77
CA LEU A 47 6.30 18.35 -5.03
C LEU A 47 5.88 19.51 -4.14
N TYR A 48 4.79 20.18 -4.49
CA TYR A 48 4.25 21.32 -3.76
C TYR A 48 2.87 20.96 -3.21
N ALA A 49 2.70 21.12 -1.91
CA ALA A 49 1.41 20.99 -1.27
C ALA A 49 0.61 22.27 -1.50
N THR A 50 -0.60 22.14 -2.03
CA THR A 50 -1.63 23.18 -1.85
C THR A 50 -2.23 22.95 -0.47
N ALA A 51 -2.38 23.99 0.34
CA ALA A 51 -2.96 23.84 1.67
C ALA A 51 -4.36 23.21 1.55
N SER A 52 -4.60 22.09 2.22
CA SER A 52 -5.93 21.44 2.24
C SER A 52 -6.97 22.29 2.96
N SER A 53 -6.50 23.20 3.81
CA SER A 53 -7.27 24.24 4.49
C SER A 53 -6.61 25.58 4.17
N PRO A 54 -6.99 26.25 3.07
CA PRO A 54 -6.53 27.61 2.78
C PRO A 54 -6.89 28.52 3.96
N ILE A 55 -5.97 29.39 4.38
CA ILE A 55 -6.27 30.43 5.37
C ILE A 55 -7.22 31.47 4.75
N GLU A 56 -7.23 31.60 3.42
CA GLU A 56 -8.26 32.33 2.67
C GLU A 56 -9.63 31.66 2.84
N GLY A 57 -10.48 32.23 3.68
CA GLY A 57 -11.88 31.81 3.87
C GLY A 57 -12.25 31.36 5.27
N MET A 58 -11.33 31.35 6.24
CA MET A 58 -11.72 31.30 7.66
C MET A 58 -12.17 32.69 8.11
N LEU A 59 -13.47 32.95 8.01
CA LEU A 59 -14.19 34.00 8.75
C LEU A 59 -14.78 33.40 10.04
#